data_AF-A0A7S2QFQ6-F1
#
_entry.id   AF-A0A7S2QFQ6-F1
#
_cell.length_a   1.000
_cell.length_b   1.000
_cell.length_c   1.000
_cell.angle_alpha   90.00
_cell.angle_beta   90.00
_cell.angle_gamma   90.00
#
_symmetry.space_group_name_H-M   'P 1'
#
loop_
_entity.id
_entity.type
_entity.pdbx_description
1 polymer ?
#
loop_
_entity_poly.entity_id
_entity_poly.type
_entity_poly.pdbx_seq_one_letter_code
_entity_poly.pdbx_strand_id
1 'polypeptide(L)'
;IHRAHFELLKCAQRDVKDSILLVHPTCGPTQPGDIDGLVRIDTYEALRKETEQEYPMFRWAYLPYSMKMAGPREAIQHMIIRKNYGATHFIIGRDMAGTKSTITGDDFYGAYDAQETGKKHSAELGVTVTHYENMVYV
;
A
#
# COMPACT_ATOMS: atom_id res chain seq x y z
N ILE A 1 -6.42 -8.89 -1.83
CA ILE A 1 -5.15 -9.06 -1.07
C ILE A 1 -4.80 -10.53 -1.11
N HIS A 2 -3.58 -10.89 -1.49
CA HIS A 2 -3.10 -12.28 -1.48
C HIS A 2 -2.19 -12.55 -0.28
N ARG A 3 -1.82 -13.81 -0.03
CA ARG A 3 -0.96 -14.21 1.10
C ARG A 3 0.34 -13.41 1.19
N ALA A 4 1.02 -13.14 0.06
CA ALA A 4 2.25 -12.33 0.06
C ALA A 4 2.03 -10.93 0.66
N HIS A 5 0.92 -10.27 0.32
CA HIS A 5 0.56 -8.97 0.88
C HIS A 5 0.22 -9.09 2.36
N PHE A 6 -0.50 -10.14 2.76
CA PHE A 6 -0.86 -10.36 4.16
C PHE A 6 0.37 -10.63 5.05
N GLU A 7 1.33 -11.44 4.58
CA GLU A 7 2.60 -11.64 5.27
C GLU A 7 3.40 -10.34 5.37
N LEU A 8 3.37 -9.48 4.33
CA LEU A 8 3.96 -8.15 4.40
C LEU A 8 3.30 -7.27 5.48
N LEU A 9 1.95 -7.29 5.60
CA LEU A 9 1.25 -6.60 6.69
C LEU A 9 1.72 -7.10 8.07
N LYS A 10 1.90 -8.42 8.23
CA LYS A 10 2.40 -9.04 9.47
C LYS A 10 3.87 -8.66 9.77
N CYS A 11 4.72 -8.57 8.76
CA CYS A 11 6.09 -8.07 8.94
C CYS A 11 6.06 -6.61 9.40
N ALA A 12 5.30 -5.75 8.71
CA ALA A 12 5.21 -4.33 9.07
C ALA A 12 4.68 -4.06 10.47
N GLN A 13 3.71 -4.85 10.93
CA GLN A 13 3.23 -4.75 12.30
C GLN A 13 4.29 -5.16 13.32
N ARG A 14 5.13 -6.16 13.02
CA ARG A 14 6.21 -6.61 13.91
C ARG A 14 7.40 -5.66 13.94
N ASP A 15 7.72 -5.03 12.81
CA ASP A 15 8.87 -4.13 12.68
C ASP A 15 8.67 -2.81 13.43
N VAL A 16 7.41 -2.39 13.64
CA VAL A 16 7.08 -1.20 14.42
C VAL A 16 6.40 -1.64 15.72
N LYS A 17 7.16 -1.60 16.82
CA LYS A 17 6.70 -2.01 18.14
C LYS A 17 5.43 -1.26 18.57
N ASP A 18 4.49 -1.97 19.19
CA ASP A 18 3.22 -1.45 19.73
C ASP A 18 2.37 -0.68 18.70
N SER A 19 2.54 -0.99 17.41
CA SER A 19 1.83 -0.31 16.33
C SER A 19 0.42 -0.86 16.09
N ILE A 20 -0.46 0.03 15.64
CA ILE A 20 -1.73 -0.30 15.00
C ILE A 20 -1.51 -0.22 13.50
N LEU A 21 -1.92 -1.27 12.78
CA LEU A 21 -1.76 -1.31 11.33
C LEU A 21 -3.05 -0.86 10.64
N LEU A 22 -3.01 0.29 9.96
CA LEU A 22 -4.11 0.75 9.14
C LEU A 22 -4.05 0.10 7.74
N VAL A 23 -4.89 -0.90 7.52
CA VAL A 23 -5.09 -1.51 6.20
C VAL A 23 -6.07 -0.64 5.42
N HIS A 24 -5.53 0.12 4.46
CA HIS A 24 -6.24 1.25 3.84
C HIS A 24 -6.38 1.11 2.31
N PRO A 25 -7.07 0.08 1.80
CA PRO A 25 -7.24 -0.10 0.36
C PRO A 25 -7.96 1.08 -0.30
N THR A 26 -7.58 1.38 -1.55
CA THR A 26 -8.26 2.35 -2.39
C THR A 26 -9.52 1.73 -3.01
N CYS A 27 -10.67 2.39 -2.89
CA CYS A 27 -11.95 1.91 -3.40
C CYS A 27 -12.49 2.72 -4.59
N GLY A 28 -11.86 3.85 -4.94
CA GLY A 28 -12.21 4.58 -6.15
C GLY A 28 -11.60 3.94 -7.41
N PRO A 29 -11.68 4.65 -8.56
CA PRO A 29 -11.08 4.21 -9.81
C PRO A 29 -9.58 3.92 -9.67
N THR A 30 -9.12 2.80 -10.21
CA THR A 30 -7.71 2.39 -10.23
C THR A 30 -7.21 2.32 -11.68
N GLN A 31 -6.35 1.35 -12.04
CA GLN A 31 -5.89 1.19 -13.41
C GLN A 31 -6.98 0.55 -14.30
N PRO A 32 -7.12 0.94 -15.58
CA PRO A 32 -7.96 0.21 -16.52
C PRO A 32 -7.58 -1.28 -16.56
N GLY A 33 -8.59 -2.16 -16.45
CA GLY A 33 -8.40 -3.61 -16.42
C GLY A 33 -8.22 -4.19 -15.01
N ASP A 34 -8.15 -3.37 -13.97
CA ASP A 34 -8.17 -3.87 -12.59
C ASP A 34 -9.51 -4.52 -12.24
N ILE A 35 -9.47 -5.40 -11.24
CA ILE A 35 -10.67 -5.99 -10.63
C ILE A 35 -11.58 -4.88 -10.09
N ASP A 36 -12.88 -5.02 -10.34
CA ASP A 36 -13.90 -4.07 -9.91
C ASP A 36 -13.79 -3.71 -8.41
N GLY A 37 -14.08 -2.45 -8.08
CA GLY A 37 -13.94 -1.92 -6.74
C GLY A 37 -14.80 -2.63 -5.70
N LEU A 38 -16.05 -2.98 -6.05
CA LEU A 38 -16.96 -3.67 -5.14
C LEU A 38 -16.48 -5.09 -4.86
N VAL A 39 -16.03 -5.79 -5.92
CA VAL A 39 -15.44 -7.14 -5.76
C VAL A 39 -14.20 -7.10 -4.88
N ARG A 40 -13.33 -6.10 -5.04
CA ARG A 40 -12.15 -5.93 -4.18
C ARG A 40 -12.55 -5.71 -2.71
N ILE A 41 -13.56 -4.88 -2.44
CA ILE A 41 -14.09 -4.65 -1.09
C ILE A 41 -14.53 -5.95 -0.44
N ASP A 42 -15.29 -6.79 -1.16
CA ASP A 42 -15.73 -8.10 -0.65
C ASP A 42 -14.53 -8.97 -0.25
N THR A 43 -13.44 -8.96 -1.04
CA THR A 43 -12.22 -9.71 -0.67
C THR A 43 -11.54 -9.16 0.59
N TYR A 44 -11.60 -7.85 0.82
CA TYR A 44 -11.01 -7.23 2.00
C TYR A 44 -11.83 -7.55 3.26
N GLU A 45 -13.16 -7.50 3.16
CA GLU A 45 -14.07 -7.86 4.25
C GLU A 45 -13.98 -9.34 4.63
N ALA A 46 -13.85 -10.23 3.64
CA ALA A 46 -13.63 -11.65 3.88
C ALA A 46 -12.33 -11.87 4.68
N LEU A 47 -11.22 -11.25 4.23
CA LEU A 47 -9.94 -11.37 4.92
C LEU A 47 -9.97 -10.74 6.32
N ARG A 48 -10.62 -9.57 6.48
CA ARG A 48 -10.80 -8.93 7.78
C ARG A 48 -11.49 -9.88 8.75
N LYS A 49 -12.62 -10.49 8.35
CA LYS A 49 -13.37 -11.42 9.18
C LYS A 49 -12.57 -12.67 9.54
N GLU A 50 -11.80 -13.20 8.60
CA GLU A 50 -10.94 -14.38 8.84
C GLU A 50 -9.84 -14.09 9.88
N THR A 51 -9.36 -12.85 9.93
CA THR A 51 -8.13 -12.50 10.67
C THR A 51 -8.35 -11.64 11.91
N GLU A 52 -9.59 -11.17 12.18
CA GLU A 52 -9.87 -10.19 13.23
C GLU A 52 -9.53 -10.66 14.66
N GLN A 53 -9.61 -11.96 14.93
CA GLN A 53 -9.28 -12.53 16.24
C GLN A 53 -7.77 -12.65 16.46
N GLU A 54 -7.03 -13.06 15.43
CA GLU A 54 -5.58 -13.26 15.50
C GLU A 54 -4.82 -11.93 15.37
N TYR A 55 -5.37 -10.97 14.61
CA TYR A 55 -4.77 -9.67 14.33
C TYR A 55 -5.66 -8.51 14.79
N PRO A 56 -6.00 -8.39 16.09
CA PRO A 56 -6.89 -7.36 16.62
C PRO A 56 -6.29 -5.94 16.55
N MET A 57 -5.02 -5.80 16.18
CA MET A 57 -4.33 -4.52 15.95
C MET A 57 -4.49 -4.00 14.51
N PHE A 58 -5.06 -4.78 13.60
CA PHE A 58 -5.36 -4.31 12.25
C PHE A 58 -6.63 -3.45 12.30
N ARG A 59 -6.60 -2.29 11.63
CA ARG A 59 -7.74 -1.40 11.43
C ARG A 59 -7.98 -1.30 9.94
N TRP A 60 -9.19 -1.65 9.53
CA TRP A 60 -9.60 -1.61 8.13
C TRP A 60 -10.39 -0.34 7.89
N ALA A 61 -9.99 0.42 6.87
CA ALA A 61 -10.68 1.60 6.40
C ALA A 61 -10.58 1.67 4.88
N TYR A 62 -11.60 2.21 4.23
CA TYR A 62 -11.72 2.20 2.77
C TYR A 62 -11.52 3.60 2.22
N LEU A 63 -10.49 3.79 1.39
CA LEU A 63 -10.09 5.12 0.90
C LEU A 63 -10.85 5.44 -0.40
N PRO A 64 -11.74 6.46 -0.42
CA PRO A 64 -12.40 6.91 -1.65
C PRO A 64 -11.46 7.78 -2.49
N TYR A 65 -10.42 7.16 -3.05
CA TYR A 65 -9.41 7.82 -3.85
C TYR A 65 -9.41 7.30 -5.29
N SER A 66 -9.25 8.20 -6.26
CA SER A 66 -8.99 7.83 -7.65
C SER A 66 -7.48 7.76 -7.83
N MET A 67 -6.95 6.59 -8.19
CA MET A 67 -5.52 6.45 -8.47
C MET A 67 -5.15 7.06 -9.82
N LYS A 68 -3.93 7.59 -9.91
CA LYS A 68 -3.39 8.25 -11.11
C LYS A 68 -2.36 7.34 -11.81
N MET A 69 -1.93 6.29 -11.14
CA MET A 69 -0.84 5.40 -11.53
C MET A 69 0.47 6.18 -11.82
N ALA A 70 0.73 7.21 -11.02
CA ALA A 70 1.85 8.15 -11.18
C ALA A 70 3.08 7.82 -10.32
N GLY A 71 3.23 6.54 -9.95
CA GLY A 71 4.43 5.96 -9.37
C GLY A 71 4.99 6.77 -8.20
N PRO A 72 6.27 7.22 -8.25
CA PRO A 72 6.92 7.92 -7.14
C PRO A 72 6.19 9.18 -6.66
N ARG A 73 5.57 9.95 -7.56
CA ARG A 73 4.82 11.16 -7.17
C ARG A 73 3.53 10.80 -6.43
N GLU A 74 2.86 9.75 -6.86
CA GLU A 74 1.65 9.27 -6.19
C GLU A 74 1.95 8.58 -4.86
N ALA A 75 3.13 7.96 -4.71
CA ALA A 75 3.60 7.47 -3.41
C ALA A 75 3.68 8.61 -2.38
N ILE A 76 4.22 9.78 -2.76
CA ILE A 76 4.21 10.98 -1.91
C ILE A 76 2.79 11.44 -1.58
N GLN A 77 1.89 11.49 -2.58
CA GLN A 77 0.49 11.82 -2.35
C GLN A 77 -0.16 10.85 -1.36
N HIS A 78 0.11 9.56 -1.48
CA HIS A 78 -0.40 8.55 -0.56
C HIS A 78 0.18 8.68 0.86
N MET A 79 1.46 9.03 1.00
CA MET A 79 2.05 9.35 2.31
C MET A 79 1.34 10.54 2.96
N ILE A 80 1.11 11.63 2.22
CA ILE A 80 0.39 12.82 2.73
C ILE A 80 -1.04 12.45 3.14
N ILE A 81 -1.76 11.69 2.30
CA ILE A 81 -3.11 11.25 2.64
C ILE A 81 -3.07 10.43 3.94
N ARG A 82 -2.20 9.43 4.05
CA ARG A 82 -2.17 8.56 5.24
C ARG A 82 -1.69 9.31 6.50
N LYS A 83 -0.79 10.28 6.37
CA LYS A 83 -0.47 11.23 7.45
C LYS A 83 -1.71 11.94 7.98
N ASN A 84 -2.55 12.46 7.08
CA ASN A 84 -3.78 13.15 7.47
C ASN A 84 -4.82 12.22 8.12
N TYR A 85 -4.71 10.90 7.88
CA TYR A 85 -5.46 9.87 8.61
C TYR A 85 -4.77 9.41 9.91
N GLY A 86 -3.68 10.08 10.33
CA GLY A 86 -2.98 9.82 11.59
C GLY A 86 -1.83 8.80 11.49
N ALA A 87 -1.45 8.35 10.29
CA ALA A 87 -0.35 7.41 10.15
C ALA A 87 1.01 8.09 10.41
N THR A 88 1.82 7.48 11.26
CA THR A 88 3.21 7.90 11.52
C THR A 88 4.21 7.20 10.61
N HIS A 89 3.84 6.03 10.09
CA HIS A 89 4.62 5.22 9.16
C HIS A 89 3.81 4.96 7.90
N PHE A 90 4.48 4.79 6.77
CA PHE A 90 3.86 4.42 5.51
C PHE A 90 4.65 3.32 4.81
N ILE A 91 3.93 2.25 4.45
CA ILE A 91 4.51 1.09 3.80
C ILE A 91 4.67 1.38 2.31
N ILE A 92 5.88 1.19 1.77
CA ILE A 92 6.15 1.27 0.33
C ILE A 92 6.82 -0.03 -0.12
N GLY A 93 6.12 -0.80 -0.96
CA GLY A 93 6.63 -2.03 -1.58
C GLY A 93 7.26 -1.79 -2.96
N ARG A 94 7.46 -2.88 -3.69
CA ARG A 94 7.90 -2.87 -5.10
C ARG A 94 6.81 -2.28 -6.02
N ASP A 95 7.22 -1.51 -7.04
CA ASP A 95 6.38 -0.90 -8.08
C ASP A 95 5.21 -0.04 -7.55
N MET A 96 5.34 0.56 -6.36
CA MET A 96 4.23 1.27 -5.71
C MET A 96 3.62 2.35 -6.61
N ALA A 97 2.30 2.27 -6.81
CA ALA A 97 1.50 3.15 -7.66
C ALA A 97 2.01 3.29 -9.11
N GLY A 98 2.88 2.38 -9.58
CA GLY A 98 3.32 2.32 -10.96
C GLY A 98 2.29 1.66 -11.87
N THR A 99 2.39 1.94 -13.17
CA THR A 99 1.66 1.21 -14.21
C THR A 99 2.64 0.45 -15.09
N LYS A 100 2.22 -0.75 -15.51
CA LYS A 100 2.95 -1.62 -16.44
C LYS A 100 2.33 -1.66 -17.83
N SER A 101 1.25 -0.91 -18.02
CA SER A 101 0.56 -0.85 -19.31
C SER A 101 1.26 0.15 -20.22
N THR A 102 2.35 -0.30 -20.85
CA THR A 102 3.09 0.49 -21.84
C THR A 102 3.00 -0.17 -23.21
N ILE A 103 3.11 0.65 -24.26
CA ILE A 103 3.10 0.17 -25.65
C ILE A 103 4.42 -0.54 -25.98
N THR A 104 5.52 -0.19 -25.29
CA THR A 104 6.86 -0.73 -25.54
C THR A 104 7.15 -1.99 -24.72
N GLY A 105 6.39 -2.25 -23.65
CA GLY A 105 6.63 -3.34 -22.71
C GLY A 105 7.59 -2.97 -21.56
N ASP A 106 8.18 -1.78 -21.58
CA ASP A 106 9.02 -1.27 -20.48
C ASP A 106 8.15 -0.75 -19.33
N ASP A 107 8.60 -0.88 -18.09
CA ASP A 107 7.90 -0.25 -16.95
C ASP A 107 8.09 1.28 -16.98
N PHE A 108 7.03 2.05 -16.66
CA PHE A 108 7.10 3.53 -16.61
C PHE A 108 8.04 4.05 -15.51
N TYR A 109 8.22 3.27 -14.45
CA TYR A 109 9.04 3.62 -13.29
C TYR A 109 9.87 2.40 -12.87
N GLY A 110 11.06 2.63 -12.32
CA GLY A 110 11.88 1.59 -11.73
C GLY A 110 11.21 0.97 -10.51
N ALA A 111 11.58 -0.29 -10.23
CA ALA A 111 10.88 -1.11 -9.26
C ALA A 111 10.86 -0.59 -7.82
N TYR A 112 11.83 0.27 -7.49
CA TYR A 112 12.00 0.84 -6.16
C TYR A 112 12.02 2.38 -6.16
N ASP A 113 11.72 3.02 -7.30
CA ASP A 113 11.78 4.49 -7.43
C ASP A 113 10.86 5.19 -6.43
N ALA A 114 9.70 4.59 -6.14
CA ALA A 114 8.76 5.08 -5.15
C ALA A 114 9.30 4.96 -3.71
N GLN A 115 10.08 3.93 -3.40
CA GLN A 115 10.72 3.79 -2.09
C GLN A 115 11.77 4.87 -1.89
N GLU A 116 12.64 5.05 -2.89
CA GLU A 116 13.72 6.04 -2.82
C GLU A 116 13.16 7.46 -2.73
N THR A 117 12.12 7.76 -3.51
CA THR A 117 11.42 9.06 -3.43
C THR A 117 10.74 9.25 -2.08
N GLY A 118 10.06 8.23 -1.56
CA GLY A 118 9.44 8.28 -0.23
C GLY A 118 10.46 8.51 0.88
N LYS A 119 11.59 7.78 0.87
CA LYS A 119 12.70 7.93 1.83
C LYS A 119 13.27 9.35 1.77
N LYS A 120 13.51 9.87 0.57
CA LYS A 120 14.03 11.24 0.35
C LYS A 120 13.17 12.31 1.01
N HIS A 121 11.84 12.19 0.93
CA HIS A 121 10.90 13.18 1.48
C HIS A 121 10.32 12.80 2.85
N SER A 122 10.74 11.68 3.44
CA SER A 122 10.19 11.15 4.70
C SER A 122 10.29 12.15 5.86
N ALA A 123 11.46 12.79 6.01
CA ALA A 123 11.68 13.79 7.07
C ALA A 123 10.84 15.05 6.87
N GLU A 124 10.74 15.55 5.64
CA GLU A 124 9.91 16.72 5.29
C GLU A 124 8.42 16.45 5.55
N LEU A 125 7.96 15.25 5.20
CA LEU A 125 6.57 14.84 5.38
C LEU A 125 6.26 14.49 6.83
N GLY A 126 7.26 14.20 7.67
CA GLY A 126 7.05 13.71 9.04
C GLY A 126 6.37 12.33 9.07
N VAL A 127 6.64 11.50 8.06
CA VAL A 127 6.12 10.13 7.94
C VAL A 127 7.28 9.21 7.63
N THR A 128 7.55 8.24 8.51
CA THR A 128 8.62 7.27 8.33
C THR A 128 8.24 6.26 7.24
N VAL A 129 9.12 6.04 6.27
CA VAL A 129 8.91 4.99 5.26
C VAL A 129 9.36 3.65 5.81
N THR A 130 8.43 2.69 5.85
CA THR A 130 8.75 1.28 6.07
C THR A 130 8.75 0.57 4.72
N HIS A 131 9.90 0.12 4.26
CA HIS A 131 10.03 -0.45 2.91
C HIS A 131 10.18 -1.97 2.96
N TYR A 132 9.72 -2.63 1.91
CA TYR A 132 9.83 -4.08 1.76
C TYR A 132 10.28 -4.47 0.36
N GLU A 133 11.14 -5.47 0.31
CA GLU A 133 11.50 -6.17 -0.91
C GLU A 133 10.35 -7.03 -1.44
N ASN A 134 10.50 -7.55 -2.66
CA ASN A 134 9.49 -8.39 -3.27
C ASN A 134 9.28 -9.70 -2.48
N MET A 135 8.06 -9.91 -1.98
CA MET A 135 7.67 -11.14 -1.28
C MET A 135 7.33 -12.25 -2.27
N VAL A 136 7.96 -13.42 -2.10
CA VAL A 136 7.76 -14.59 -2.97
C VAL A 136 7.38 -15.83 -2.15
N TYR A 137 6.71 -16.78 -2.79
CA TYR A 137 6.44 -18.10 -2.23
C TYR A 137 7.61 -19.04 -2.59
N VAL A 138 8.10 -19.79 -1.60
CA VAL A 138 9.20 -20.77 -1.75
C VAL A 138 8.65 -22.15 -1.47
#